data_AF-X0T0A3-F1
#
_entry.id   AF-X0T0A3-F1
#
_cell.length_a   1.000
_cell.length_b   1.000
_cell.length_c   1.000
_cell.angle_alpha   90.00
_cell.angle_beta   90.00
_cell.angle_gamma   90.00
#
_symmetry.space_group_name_H-M   'P 1'
#
loop_
_entity.id
_entity.type
_entity.pdbx_description
1 polymer ?
#
loop_
_entity_poly.entity_id
_entity_poly.type
_entity_poly.pdbx_seq_one_letter_code
_entity_poly.pdbx_strand_id
1 'polypeptide(L)'
;TEELAKLGSTIGADLPFFLYNYPSANVSGFGEIVEPFEEEPLPLELYTPKIGCDTAVVYKTFKEHLLNDITLCSFIGWEKLDSRTLLELIADPIILNDLYNASLIAYPELEKIAKEGWFFSGSGSTFFKIKHRLY
;
A
#
# COMPACT_ATOMS: atom_id res chain seq x y z
N THR A 1 7.45 19.47 14.11
CA THR A 1 7.20 18.21 13.37
C THR A 1 7.22 18.43 11.88
N GLU A 2 6.52 19.43 11.34
CA GLU A 2 6.52 19.74 9.89
C GLU A 2 7.92 19.94 9.28
N GLU A 3 8.82 20.69 9.94
CA GLU A 3 10.20 20.87 9.43
C GLU A 3 11.00 19.56 9.39
N LEU A 4 10.78 18.66 10.36
CA LEU A 4 11.39 17.33 10.40
C LEU A 4 10.77 16.41 9.35
N ALA A 5 9.46 16.50 9.10
CA ALA A 5 8.77 15.76 8.05
C ALA A 5 9.29 16.17 6.66
N LYS A 6 9.50 17.48 6.42
CA LYS A 6 10.09 17.99 5.17
C LYS A 6 11.53 17.51 4.96
N LEU A 7 12.33 17.41 6.02
CA LEU A 7 13.65 16.79 5.92
C LEU A 7 13.54 15.28 5.71
N GLY A 8 12.61 14.64 6.40
CA GLY A 8 12.41 13.19 6.36
C GLY A 8 12.03 12.66 4.99
N SER A 9 11.22 13.40 4.21
CA SER A 9 10.86 13.01 2.84
C SER A 9 12.05 12.93 1.88
N THR A 10 13.17 13.59 2.20
CA THR A 10 14.42 13.47 1.42
C THR A 10 15.19 12.18 1.68
N ILE A 11 14.88 11.49 2.78
CA ILE A 11 15.53 10.25 3.22
C ILE A 11 14.66 9.03 2.87
N GLY A 12 13.35 9.13 3.06
CA GLY A 12 12.39 8.08 2.70
C GLY A 12 10.95 8.57 2.76
N ALA A 13 10.13 8.09 1.83
CA ALA A 13 8.73 8.50 1.67
C ALA A 13 7.88 8.29 2.92
N ASP A 14 8.17 7.25 3.72
CA ASP A 14 7.37 6.90 4.90
C ASP A 14 7.84 7.60 6.20
N LEU A 15 9.03 8.21 6.20
CA LEU A 15 9.59 8.84 7.40
C LEU A 15 8.71 10.00 7.94
N PRO A 16 8.09 10.86 7.11
CA PRO A 16 7.12 11.84 7.57
C PRO A 16 6.01 11.25 8.45
N PHE A 17 5.40 10.13 8.04
CA PHE A 17 4.34 9.48 8.81
C PHE A 17 4.81 9.08 10.21
N PHE A 18 5.97 8.43 10.32
CA PHE A 18 6.53 8.03 11.62
C PHE A 18 6.88 9.22 12.53
N LEU A 19 7.22 10.38 11.96
CA LEU A 19 7.52 11.59 12.74
C LEU A 19 6.26 12.24 13.33
N TYR A 20 5.12 12.13 12.66
CA TYR A 20 3.84 12.60 13.20
C TYR A 20 3.28 11.69 14.30
N ASN A 21 3.66 10.41 14.30
CA ASN A 21 3.25 9.43 15.31
C ASN A 21 1.72 9.29 15.45
N TYR A 22 1.02 9.36 14.32
CA TYR A 22 -0.40 9.05 14.24
C TYR A 22 -0.62 7.53 14.18
N PRO A 23 -1.72 7.01 14.76
CA PRO A 23 -2.03 5.58 14.65
C PRO A 23 -2.40 5.16 13.23
N SER A 24 -3.06 6.05 12.47
CA SER A 24 -3.34 5.92 11.05
C SER A 24 -3.39 7.30 10.39
N ALA A 25 -3.16 7.34 9.08
CA ALA A 25 -3.16 8.56 8.29
C ALA A 25 -3.46 8.27 6.81
N ASN A 26 -4.13 9.21 6.16
CA ASN A 26 -4.10 9.33 4.71
C ASN A 26 -2.77 10.02 4.32
N VAL A 27 -2.03 9.40 3.42
CA VAL A 27 -0.73 9.92 2.96
C VAL A 27 -0.79 10.19 1.45
N SER A 28 -0.38 11.38 1.03
CA SER A 28 -0.40 11.80 -0.38
C SER A 28 0.87 12.59 -0.76
N GLY A 29 0.93 13.04 -2.02
CA GLY A 29 2.17 13.55 -2.62
C GLY A 29 3.16 12.41 -2.89
N PHE A 30 4.43 12.62 -2.57
CA PHE A 30 5.48 11.60 -2.53
C PHE A 30 5.66 11.01 -1.12
N GLY A 31 4.68 11.20 -0.22
CA GLY A 31 4.75 10.78 1.19
C GLY A 31 4.87 11.96 2.18
N GLU A 32 5.01 13.19 1.69
CA GLU A 32 5.23 14.37 2.52
C GLU A 32 3.95 14.99 3.10
N ILE A 33 2.78 14.71 2.51
CA ILE A 33 1.48 15.20 2.99
C ILE A 33 0.85 14.09 3.83
N VAL A 34 0.82 14.27 5.14
CA VAL A 34 0.29 13.30 6.11
C VAL A 34 -0.89 13.92 6.85
N GLU A 35 -2.07 13.36 6.63
CA GLU A 35 -3.30 13.80 7.29
C GLU A 35 -3.79 12.68 8.22
N PRO A 36 -3.96 12.95 9.53
CA PRO A 36 -4.39 11.91 10.46
C PRO A 36 -5.76 11.36 10.07
N PHE A 37 -5.92 10.05 10.21
CA PHE A 37 -7.18 9.37 9.97
C PHE A 37 -7.52 8.50 11.18
N GLU A 38 -8.70 8.70 11.76
CA GLU A 38 -9.14 7.92 12.91
C GLU A 38 -9.84 6.65 12.45
N GLU A 39 -9.22 5.51 12.74
CA GLU A 39 -9.81 4.19 12.51
C GLU A 39 -9.36 3.18 13.57
N GLU A 40 -10.11 2.10 13.70
CA GLU A 40 -9.77 0.99 14.59
C GLU A 40 -8.62 0.15 14.01
N PRO A 41 -7.56 -0.15 14.78
CA PRO A 41 -6.46 -0.98 14.30
C PRO A 41 -6.93 -2.34 13.78
N LEU A 42 -6.46 -2.70 12.59
CA LEU A 42 -6.78 -3.98 11.98
C LEU A 42 -5.90 -5.11 12.56
N PRO A 43 -6.50 -6.22 13.03
CA PRO A 43 -5.71 -7.41 13.31
C PRO A 43 -5.31 -8.04 11.97
N LEU A 44 -4.01 -8.09 11.67
CA LEU A 44 -3.50 -8.59 10.39
C LEU A 44 -2.73 -9.91 10.56
N GLU A 45 -2.86 -10.79 9.56
CA GLU A 45 -1.90 -11.86 9.30
C GLU A 45 -0.96 -11.41 8.19
N LEU A 46 0.34 -11.62 8.36
CA LEU A 46 1.38 -11.24 7.40
C LEU A 46 2.06 -12.46 6.81
N TYR A 47 2.40 -12.39 5.53
CA TYR A 47 3.17 -13.40 4.81
C TYR A 47 4.19 -12.71 3.92
N THR A 48 5.47 -12.80 4.28
CA THR A 48 6.58 -12.23 3.50
C THR A 48 7.39 -13.37 2.88
N PRO A 49 7.31 -13.57 1.56
CA PRO A 49 8.10 -14.58 0.86
C PRO A 49 9.57 -14.16 0.80
N LYS A 50 10.45 -15.12 0.50
CA LYS A 50 11.88 -14.85 0.26
C LYS A 50 12.12 -14.33 -1.17
N ILE A 51 11.37 -13.31 -1.56
CA ILE A 51 11.48 -12.60 -2.84
C ILE A 51 11.72 -11.14 -2.50
N GLY A 52 12.86 -10.58 -2.90
CA GLY A 52 13.16 -9.17 -2.69
C GLY A 52 12.63 -8.33 -3.84
N CYS A 53 11.63 -7.49 -3.58
CA CYS A 53 11.14 -6.51 -4.55
C CYS A 53 11.95 -5.22 -4.41
N ASP A 54 12.71 -4.87 -5.44
CA ASP A 54 13.37 -3.56 -5.52
C ASP A 54 12.32 -2.51 -5.85
N THR A 55 12.14 -1.55 -4.96
CA THR A 55 11.12 -0.50 -5.11
C THR A 55 11.36 0.31 -6.39
N ALA A 56 12.61 0.64 -6.74
CA ALA A 56 12.90 1.40 -7.95
C ALA A 56 12.54 0.60 -9.22
N VAL A 57 12.74 -0.72 -9.21
CA VAL A 57 12.33 -1.59 -10.32
C VAL A 57 10.80 -1.62 -10.45
N VAL A 58 10.07 -1.83 -9.35
CA VAL A 58 8.60 -1.87 -9.36
C VAL A 58 8.01 -0.56 -9.88
N TYR A 59 8.48 0.59 -9.39
CA TYR A 59 8.01 1.91 -9.86
C TYR A 59 8.38 2.16 -11.33
N LYS A 60 9.55 1.69 -11.78
CA LYS A 60 9.94 1.77 -13.20
C LYS A 60 9.00 0.94 -14.07
N THR A 61 8.74 -0.31 -13.68
CA THR A 61 7.80 -1.21 -14.38
C THR A 61 6.39 -0.63 -14.43
N PHE A 62 5.91 -0.06 -13.33
CA PHE A 62 4.63 0.63 -13.27
C PHE A 62 4.55 1.78 -14.29
N LYS A 63 5.57 2.64 -14.31
CA LYS A 63 5.65 3.78 -15.25
C LYS A 63 5.69 3.34 -16.71
N GLU A 64 6.39 2.24 -17.01
CA GLU A 64 6.58 1.74 -18.37
C GLU A 64 5.35 1.01 -18.92
N HIS A 65 4.61 0.30 -18.06
CA HIS A 65 3.59 -0.64 -18.52
C HIS A 65 2.16 -0.30 -18.11
N LEU A 66 1.94 0.45 -17.03
CA LEU A 66 0.62 0.56 -16.39
C LEU A 66 0.13 2.00 -16.21
N LEU A 67 1.03 2.98 -16.17
CA LEU A 67 0.69 4.39 -15.90
C LEU A 67 -0.34 4.98 -16.89
N ASN A 68 -0.28 4.57 -18.16
CA ASN A 68 -1.17 5.07 -19.20
C ASN A 68 -2.63 4.62 -19.02
N ASP A 69 -2.86 3.56 -18.24
CA ASP A 69 -4.17 2.93 -18.08
C ASP A 69 -4.90 3.39 -16.80
N ILE A 70 -4.28 4.27 -15.99
CA ILE A 70 -4.85 4.76 -14.75
C ILE A 70 -5.96 5.77 -15.02
N THR A 71 -7.13 5.51 -14.43
CA THR A 71 -8.27 6.43 -14.44
C THR A 71 -8.47 7.05 -13.06
N LEU A 72 -8.00 8.29 -12.86
CA LEU A 72 -7.98 8.96 -11.54
C LEU A 72 -9.34 9.03 -10.81
N CYS A 73 -10.46 8.98 -11.54
CA CYS A 73 -11.80 9.06 -10.94
C CYS A 73 -12.24 7.81 -10.16
N SER A 74 -11.50 6.70 -10.23
CA SER A 74 -11.90 5.42 -9.60
C SER A 74 -11.79 5.41 -8.07
N PHE A 75 -11.06 6.34 -7.46
CA PHE A 75 -10.68 6.30 -6.04
C PHE A 75 -11.23 7.47 -5.21
N ILE A 76 -12.04 8.35 -5.81
CA ILE A 76 -12.59 9.52 -5.12
C ILE A 76 -13.46 9.07 -3.94
N GLY A 77 -13.15 9.57 -2.74
CA GLY A 77 -13.91 9.28 -1.52
C GLY A 77 -13.34 8.13 -0.70
N TRP A 78 -12.33 7.41 -1.19
CA TRP A 78 -11.67 6.36 -0.42
C TRP A 78 -10.92 6.91 0.79
N GLU A 79 -10.43 8.13 0.72
CA GLU A 79 -9.79 8.84 1.83
C GLU A 79 -10.73 9.07 3.04
N LYS A 80 -12.02 8.79 2.88
CA LYS A 80 -13.06 8.91 3.91
C LYS A 80 -13.55 7.56 4.42
N LEU A 81 -13.08 6.46 3.83
CA LEU A 81 -13.45 5.10 4.22
C LEU A 81 -12.32 4.49 5.04
N ASP A 82 -12.67 3.79 6.11
CA ASP A 82 -11.69 3.05 6.89
C ASP A 82 -11.16 1.82 6.14
N SER A 83 -9.98 1.36 6.54
CA SER A 83 -9.29 0.27 5.86
C SER A 83 -10.11 -1.02 5.87
N ARG A 84 -10.88 -1.30 6.93
CA ARG A 84 -11.75 -2.51 6.98
C ARG A 84 -12.78 -2.45 5.87
N THR A 85 -13.50 -1.33 5.79
CA THR A 85 -14.55 -1.12 4.80
C THR A 85 -14.00 -1.26 3.38
N LEU A 86 -12.84 -0.66 3.08
CA LEU A 86 -12.20 -0.79 1.76
C LEU A 86 -11.85 -2.24 1.43
N LEU A 87 -11.21 -2.97 2.36
CA LEU A 87 -10.79 -4.36 2.17
C LEU A 87 -11.99 -5.33 2.05
N GLU A 88 -13.13 -5.02 2.68
CA GLU A 88 -14.35 -5.83 2.59
C GLU A 88 -15.15 -5.53 1.31
N LEU A 89 -15.18 -4.28 0.84
CA LEU A 89 -15.86 -3.88 -0.39
C LEU A 89 -15.09 -4.28 -1.65
N ILE A 90 -13.76 -4.27 -1.59
CA ILE A 90 -12.88 -4.45 -2.74
C ILE A 90 -11.97 -5.66 -2.49
N ALA A 91 -12.43 -6.82 -2.96
CA ALA A 91 -11.70 -8.07 -2.78
C ALA A 91 -10.47 -8.20 -3.69
N ASP A 92 -10.39 -7.41 -4.77
CA ASP A 92 -9.29 -7.49 -5.72
C ASP A 92 -8.09 -6.63 -5.27
N PRO A 93 -6.94 -7.26 -4.93
CA PRO A 93 -5.76 -6.53 -4.49
C PRO A 93 -5.10 -5.68 -5.58
N ILE A 94 -5.36 -5.94 -6.86
CA ILE A 94 -4.86 -5.10 -7.97
C ILE A 94 -5.55 -3.73 -7.95
N ILE A 95 -6.83 -3.68 -7.58
CA ILE A 95 -7.60 -2.43 -7.51
C ILE A 95 -7.15 -1.59 -6.30
N LEU A 96 -6.79 -2.23 -5.19
CA LEU A 96 -6.37 -1.55 -3.96
C LEU A 96 -4.89 -1.12 -3.95
N ASN A 97 -4.07 -1.68 -4.83
CA ASN A 97 -2.65 -1.38 -4.90
C ASN A 97 -2.15 -1.38 -6.35
N ASP A 98 -2.03 -0.19 -6.92
CA ASP A 98 -1.51 0.07 -8.27
C ASP A 98 -0.14 -0.58 -8.54
N LEU A 99 0.71 -0.74 -7.52
CA LEU A 99 2.03 -1.34 -7.63
C LEU A 99 2.01 -2.87 -7.60
N TYR A 100 0.90 -3.51 -7.21
CA TYR A 100 0.85 -4.96 -7.14
C TYR A 100 1.01 -5.57 -8.53
N ASN A 101 0.29 -5.08 -9.53
CA ASN A 101 0.41 -5.57 -10.89
C ASN A 101 1.82 -5.31 -11.48
N ALA A 102 2.41 -4.14 -11.16
CA ALA A 102 3.81 -3.87 -11.52
C ALA A 102 4.78 -4.85 -10.87
N SER A 103 4.51 -5.24 -9.62
CA SER A 103 5.31 -6.23 -8.90
C SER A 103 5.19 -7.63 -9.50
N LEU A 104 4.00 -8.03 -9.97
CA LEU A 104 3.80 -9.30 -10.67
C LEU A 104 4.55 -9.33 -12.02
N ILE A 105 4.54 -8.22 -12.77
CA ILE A 105 5.30 -8.10 -14.02
C ILE A 105 6.82 -8.19 -13.75
N ALA A 106 7.32 -7.44 -12.76
CA ALA A 106 8.75 -7.40 -12.43
C ALA A 106 9.24 -8.70 -11.79
N TYR A 107 8.38 -9.37 -11.01
CA TYR A 107 8.68 -10.59 -10.25
C TYR A 107 7.56 -11.64 -10.42
N PRO A 108 7.48 -12.33 -11.57
CA PRO A 108 6.39 -13.28 -11.86
C PRO A 108 6.27 -14.46 -10.89
N GLU A 109 7.30 -14.73 -10.09
CA GLU A 109 7.24 -15.72 -9.02
C GLU A 109 6.21 -15.39 -7.95
N LEU A 110 5.86 -14.10 -7.78
CA LEU A 110 4.82 -13.63 -6.86
C LEU A 110 3.46 -14.25 -7.21
N GLU A 111 3.12 -14.43 -8.49
CA GLU A 111 1.84 -15.03 -8.90
C GLU A 111 1.67 -16.46 -8.37
N LYS A 112 2.76 -17.23 -8.28
CA LYS A 112 2.73 -18.63 -7.84
C LYS A 112 2.51 -18.78 -6.33
N ILE A 113 2.81 -17.73 -5.57
CA ILE A 113 2.71 -17.73 -4.11
C ILE A 113 1.57 -16.86 -3.60
N ALA A 114 0.97 -16.04 -4.47
CA ALA A 114 -0.21 -15.25 -4.17
C ALA A 114 -1.33 -16.20 -3.71
N LYS A 115 -1.97 -15.82 -2.61
CA LYS A 115 -3.02 -16.61 -1.98
C LYS A 115 -4.33 -15.87 -2.15
N GLU A 116 -5.40 -16.61 -2.44
CA GLU A 116 -6.75 -16.05 -2.49
C GLU A 116 -7.10 -15.37 -1.16
N GLY A 117 -7.70 -14.17 -1.24
CA GLY A 117 -8.07 -13.37 -0.07
C GLY A 117 -6.91 -12.65 0.63
N TRP A 118 -5.71 -12.61 0.02
CA TRP A 118 -4.59 -11.81 0.51
C TRP A 118 -4.39 -10.56 -0.34
N PHE A 119 -4.07 -9.46 0.34
CA PHE A 119 -3.72 -8.16 -0.21
C PHE A 119 -2.20 -7.97 -0.23
N PHE A 120 -1.75 -6.95 -0.96
CA PHE A 120 -0.32 -6.67 -1.17
C PHE A 120 0.07 -5.33 -0.56
N SER A 121 1.16 -5.30 0.22
CA SER A 121 1.61 -4.09 0.91
C SER A 121 2.72 -3.37 0.13
N GLY A 122 2.49 -2.10 -0.21
CA GLY A 122 3.46 -1.25 -0.91
C GLY A 122 3.92 -1.85 -2.24
N SER A 123 5.22 -1.74 -2.53
CA SER A 123 5.90 -2.38 -3.66
C SER A 123 6.29 -3.85 -3.38
N GLY A 124 5.87 -4.40 -2.24
CA GLY A 124 6.09 -5.79 -1.89
C GLY A 124 7.38 -6.11 -1.13
N SER A 125 7.64 -7.39 -0.85
CA SER A 125 6.88 -8.57 -1.28
C SER A 125 5.85 -9.07 -0.25
N THR A 126 5.60 -8.31 0.81
CA THR A 126 4.71 -8.73 1.90
C THR A 126 3.25 -8.74 1.47
N PHE A 127 2.60 -9.88 1.69
CA PHE A 127 1.16 -10.04 1.63
C PHE A 127 0.54 -9.91 3.02
N PHE A 128 -0.70 -9.43 3.09
CA PHE A 128 -1.46 -9.38 4.33
C PHE A 128 -2.93 -9.77 4.13
N LYS A 129 -3.61 -10.15 5.21
CA LYS A 129 -5.07 -10.26 5.24
C LYS A 129 -5.60 -9.90 6.63
N ILE A 130 -6.90 -9.57 6.72
CA ILE A 130 -7.55 -9.37 8.01
C ILE A 130 -7.63 -10.73 8.74
N LYS A 131 -7.15 -10.77 9.98
CA LYS A 131 -7.28 -11.93 10.86
C LYS A 131 -8.72 -12.03 11.34
N HIS A 132 -9.42 -13.08 10.93
CA HIS A 132 -10.72 -13.39 11.53
C HIS A 132 -10.50 -13.91 12.94
N ARG A 133 -11.20 -13.32 13.92
CA ARG A 133 -11.32 -13.94 15.25
C ARG A 133 -12.23 -15.15 15.09
N LEU A 134 -11.66 -16.35 15.24
CA LEU A 134 -12.47 -17.55 15.48
C LEU A 134 -13.13 -17.36 16.84
N TYR A 135 -14.46 -17.33 16.86
CA TYR A 135 -15.27 -17.36 18.08
C TYR A 135 -15.29 -18.78 18.67
#